data_AF-A0A2P6JTH2-F1
#
_entry.id   AF-A0A2P6JTH2-F1
#
_cell.length_a   1.000
_cell.length_b   1.000
_cell.length_c   1.000
_cell.angle_alpha   90.00
_cell.angle_beta   90.00
_cell.angle_gamma   90.00
#
_symmetry.space_group_name_H-M   'P 1'
#
loop_
_entity.id
_entity.type
_entity.pdbx_description
1 polymer ?
#
loop_
_entity_poly.entity_id
_entity_poly.type
_entity_poly.pdbx_seq_one_letter_code
_entity_poly.pdbx_strand_id
1 'polypeptide(L)' 'MRELTAWLMTISPNKVKPELSDKIIRYQEECDNALWDYWTKGGAVRPGAPNIGDPR' A
#
# COMPACT_ATOMS: atom_id res chain seq x y z
N MET A 1 13.35 5.15 -5.07
CA MET A 1 12.03 5.67 -4.63
C MET A 1 11.46 4.83 -3.46
N ARG A 2 12.24 4.57 -2.40
CA ARG A 2 11.77 3.86 -1.18
C ARG A 2 11.47 4.83 -0.03
N GLU A 3 12.14 5.98 -0.03
CA GLU A 3 11.94 7.04 0.97
C GLU A 3 10.50 7.55 1.02
N LEU A 4 9.78 7.56 -0.13
CA LEU A 4 8.41 8.06 -0.20
C LEU A 4 7.42 7.16 0.58
N THR A 5 7.56 5.83 0.48
CA THR A 5 6.70 4.88 1.19
C THR A 5 7.01 4.90 2.68
N ALA A 6 8.29 5.00 3.06
CA ALA A 6 8.70 5.12 4.46
C ALA A 6 8.20 6.43 5.08
N TRP A 7 8.34 7.57 4.38
CA TRP A 7 7.80 8.85 4.83
C TRP A 7 6.29 8.80 5.06
N LEU A 8 5.54 8.23 4.11
CA LEU A 8 4.08 8.18 4.22
C LEU A 8 3.60 7.36 5.43
N MET A 9 4.33 6.31 5.80
CA MET A 9 4.06 5.52 7.01
C MET A 9 4.24 6.31 8.31
N THR A 10 5.04 7.38 8.30
CA THR A 10 5.24 8.23 9.48
C THR A 10 4.15 9.29 9.67
N ILE A 11 3.25 9.45 8.69
CA ILE A 11 2.18 10.45 8.77
C ILE A 11 1.07 9.96 9.68
N SER A 12 0.75 10.73 10.72
CA SER A 12 -0.40 10.46 11.57
C SER A 12 -1.69 10.96 10.92
N PRO A 13 -2.69 10.09 10.67
CA PRO A 13 -3.98 10.49 10.09
C PRO A 13 -4.72 11.56 10.91
N ASN A 14 -4.51 11.57 12.23
CA ASN A 14 -5.10 12.55 13.15
C ASN A 14 -4.47 13.96 13.05
N LYS A 15 -3.36 14.09 12.32
CA LYS A 15 -2.63 15.35 12.13
C LYS A 15 -2.73 15.88 10.70
N VAL A 16 -3.63 15.32 9.88
CA VAL A 16 -3.94 15.80 8.54
C VAL A 16 -5.39 16.32 8.46
N LYS A 17 -5.75 16.91 7.33
CA LYS A 17 -7.15 17.29 7.07
C LYS A 17 -8.04 16.03 7.08
N PRO A 18 -9.24 16.08 7.69
CA PRO A 18 -10.15 14.92 7.75
C PRO A 18 -10.50 14.32 6.38
N GLU A 19 -10.56 15.14 5.34
CA GLU A 19 -10.81 14.68 3.95
C GLU A 19 -9.67 13.82 3.36
N LEU A 20 -8.49 13.84 3.98
CA LEU A 20 -7.30 13.10 3.54
C LEU A 20 -6.96 11.92 4.47
N SER A 21 -7.43 11.93 5.73
CA SER A 21 -7.11 10.88 6.70
C SER A 21 -7.47 9.50 6.19
N ASP A 22 -8.66 9.35 5.61
CA ASP A 22 -9.16 8.06 5.14
C ASP A 22 -8.33 7.51 3.98
N LYS A 23 -7.84 8.41 3.10
CA LYS A 23 -6.96 8.03 1.98
C LYS A 23 -5.59 7.58 2.48
N ILE A 24 -5.05 8.25 3.50
CA ILE A 24 -3.76 7.89 4.09
C ILE A 24 -3.86 6.53 4.79
N ILE A 25 -4.90 6.34 5.62
CA ILE A 25 -5.15 5.07 6.31
C ILE A 25 -5.23 3.93 5.31
N ARG A 26 -6.08 4.07 4.28
CA ARG A 26 -6.23 3.05 3.25
C ARG A 26 -4.91 2.70 2.58
N TYR A 27 -4.10 3.69 2.22
CA TYR A 27 -2.82 3.43 1.57
C TYR A 27 -1.82 2.76 2.51
N GLN A 28 -1.77 3.18 3.78
CA GLN A 28 -0.92 2.56 4.81
C GLN A 28 -1.32 1.08 5.01
N GLU A 29 -2.62 0.78 5.08
CA GLU A 29 -3.15 -0.59 5.14
C GLU A 29 -2.80 -1.42 3.89
N GLU A 30 -2.93 -0.86 2.69
CA GLU A 30 -2.57 -1.56 1.45
C GLU A 30 -1.07 -1.94 1.43
N CYS A 31 -0.21 -1.05 1.92
CA CYS A 31 1.22 -1.31 2.03
C CYS A 31 1.56 -2.35 3.12
N ASP A 32 0.90 -2.30 4.28
CA ASP A 32 1.10 -3.29 5.35
C ASP A 32 0.68 -4.69 4.90
N ASN A 33 -0.49 -4.80 4.25
CA ASN A 33 -0.96 -6.05 3.66
C ASN A 33 0.00 -6.58 2.58
N ALA A 34 0.50 -5.72 1.70
CA ALA A 34 1.47 -6.12 0.69
C ALA A 34 2.79 -6.62 1.32
N LEU A 35 3.25 -5.97 2.38
CA LEU A 35 4.45 -6.39 3.10
C LEU A 35 4.23 -7.75 3.78
N TRP A 36 3.10 -7.91 4.45
CA TRP A 36 2.72 -9.16 5.11
C TRP A 36 2.58 -10.32 4.13
N ASP A 37 1.89 -10.12 3.01
CA ASP A 37 1.74 -11.13 1.96
C ASP A 37 3.09 -11.54 1.37
N TYR A 38 3.98 -10.59 1.12
CA TYR A 38 5.32 -10.91 0.64
C TYR A 38 6.09 -11.79 1.63
N TRP A 39 6.07 -11.44 2.92
CA TRP A 39 6.82 -12.17 3.96
C TRP A 39 6.21 -13.52 4.32
N THR A 40 4.89 -13.67 4.24
CA THR A 40 4.19 -14.89 4.69
C THR A 40 3.85 -15.85 3.56
N LYS A 41 3.59 -15.33 2.35
CA LYS A 41 3.18 -16.11 1.18
C LYS A 41 4.23 -16.13 0.07
N GLY A 42 5.32 -15.38 0.23
CA GLY A 42 6.42 -15.32 -0.75
C GLY A 42 6.17 -14.39 -1.94
N GLY A 43 5.09 -13.61 -1.93
CA GLY A 43 4.77 -12.65 -2.99
C GLY A 43 3.54 -11.81 -2.67
N ALA A 44 3.49 -10.60 -3.23
CA ALA A 44 2.36 -9.68 -3.10
C ALA A 44 1.86 -9.28 -4.50
N VAL A 45 0.55 -9.35 -4.74
CA VAL A 45 -0.07 -9.03 -6.01
C VAL A 45 -1.12 -7.94 -5.80
N ARG A 46 -1.01 -6.84 -6.54
CA ARG A 46 -2.02 -5.79 -6.51
C ARG A 46 -3.32 -6.29 -7.16
N PRO A 47 -4.47 -6.21 -6.49
CA PRO A 47 -5.76 -6.54 -7.09
C PRO A 47 -6.00 -5.72 -8.37
N GLY A 48 -6.30 -6.40 -9.48
CA GLY A 48 -6.50 -5.76 -10.77
C GLY A 48 -5.22 -5.29 -11.48
N ALA A 49 -4.03 -5.71 -11.02
CA ALA A 49 -2.86 -5.67 -11.88
C ALA A 49 -3.13 -6.57 -13.11
N PRO A 50 -2.86 -6.10 -14.34
CA PRO A 50 -2.93 -6.98 -15.50
C PRO A 50 -1.99 -8.16 -15.25
N ASN A 51 -2.50 -9.38 -15.41
CA ASN A 51 -1.63 -10.55 -15.47
C ASN A 51 -0.74 -10.34 -16.69
N ILE A 52 0.51 -9.94 -16.47
CA ILE A 52 1.51 -9.70 -17.54
C ILE A 52 1.81 -10.99 -18.34
N GLY A 53 1.22 -12.13 -17.94
CA GLY A 53 1.24 -13.41 -18.67
C GLY A 53 -0.09 -13.87 -19.29
N ASP A 54 -1.12 -13.03 -19.42
CA ASP A 54 -2.36 -13.39 -20.15
C ASP A 54 -2.24 -12.95 -21.63
N PRO A 55 -2.13 -13.88 -22.60
CA PRO A 55 -1.89 -13.57 -24.01
C PRO A 55 -3.19 -13.27 -24.77
N ARG A 56 -4.01 -12.33 -24.27
CA ARG A 56 -5.14 -11.80 -25.07
C ARG A 56 -4.68 -10.79 -26.09
#